data_AF-A0A9E2J131-F1
#
_entry.id   AF-A0A9E2J131-F1
#
_cell.length_a   1.000
_cell.length_b   1.000
_cell.length_c   1.000
_cell.angle_alpha   90.00
_cell.angle_beta   90.00
_cell.angle_gamma   90.00
#
_symmetry.space_group_name_H-M   'P 1'
#
loop_
_entity.id
_entity.type
_entity.pdbx_description
1 polymer ?
#
loop_
_entity_poly.entity_id
_entity_poly.type
_entity_poly.pdbx_seq_one_letter_code
_entity_poly.pdbx_strand_id
1 'polypeptide(L)'
;MSDVPNLTHFNFWTPDVKALIFMKYILYTDGGSRGNPGEAALGVVICNEKGDALKKYGQALGEMTNNEAEYQALIFGLKKLKQVFGKEAMKQS
;
A
#
# COMPACT_ATOMS: atom_id res chain seq x y z
N MET A 1 -7.72 -49.98 43.64
CA MET A 1 -6.71 -48.91 43.75
C MET A 1 -6.50 -48.38 42.34
N SER A 2 -7.23 -47.30 42.02
CA SER A 2 -7.10 -46.40 40.87
C SER A 2 -6.86 -46.99 39.46
N ASP A 3 -7.95 -47.38 38.80
CA ASP A 3 -8.04 -47.27 37.34
C ASP A 3 -8.14 -45.78 36.97
N VAL A 4 -7.06 -45.22 36.42
CA VAL A 4 -7.04 -43.87 35.83
C VAL A 4 -7.41 -44.01 34.34
N PRO A 5 -8.53 -43.43 33.86
CA PRO A 5 -8.88 -43.51 32.45
C PRO A 5 -7.92 -42.68 31.59
N ASN A 6 -7.43 -43.33 30.54
CA ASN A 6 -6.57 -42.81 29.49
C ASN A 6 -7.17 -41.52 28.88
N LEU A 7 -6.38 -40.44 28.90
CA LEU A 7 -6.73 -39.13 28.39
C LEU A 7 -7.09 -39.23 26.90
N THR A 8 -8.36 -38.97 26.62
CA THR A 8 -8.90 -38.71 25.30
C THR A 8 -8.03 -37.69 24.58
N HIS A 9 -7.51 -38.06 23.41
CA HIS A 9 -6.82 -37.17 22.49
C HIS A 9 -7.77 -36.05 22.04
N PHE A 10 -7.68 -34.91 22.71
CA PHE A 10 -8.35 -33.69 22.28
C PHE A 10 -7.50 -33.05 21.17
N ASN A 11 -7.82 -33.37 19.91
CA ASN A 11 -7.31 -32.63 18.76
C ASN A 11 -8.04 -31.28 18.70
N PHE A 12 -7.56 -30.30 19.46
CA PHE A 12 -7.99 -28.90 19.33
C PHE A 12 -7.27 -28.25 18.14
N TRP A 13 -7.99 -28.19 17.01
CA TRP A 13 -8.02 -27.10 16.04
C TRP A 13 -6.74 -26.26 15.88
N THR A 14 -5.90 -26.59 14.90
CA THR A 14 -5.07 -25.56 14.26
C THR A 14 -6.00 -24.70 13.42
N PRO A 15 -6.12 -23.37 13.65
CA PRO A 15 -6.76 -22.53 12.66
C PRO A 15 -6.01 -22.74 11.35
N ASP A 16 -6.73 -22.98 10.26
CA ASP A 16 -6.24 -22.72 8.91
C ASP A 16 -5.81 -21.26 8.87
N VAL A 17 -4.55 -20.99 9.23
CA VAL A 17 -3.89 -19.72 8.99
C VAL A 17 -3.69 -19.70 7.48
N LYS A 18 -4.75 -19.40 6.72
CA LYS A 18 -4.63 -18.91 5.35
C LYS A 18 -3.53 -17.87 5.45
N ALA A 19 -2.37 -18.18 4.89
CA ALA A 19 -1.23 -17.29 4.87
C ALA A 19 -1.78 -15.91 4.51
N LEU A 20 -1.71 -14.96 5.43
CA LEU A 20 -2.19 -13.62 5.17
C LEU A 20 -1.25 -13.09 4.11
N ILE A 21 -1.65 -13.20 2.84
CA ILE A 21 -0.86 -12.73 1.71
C ILE A 21 -0.94 -11.21 1.79
N PHE A 22 0.01 -10.61 2.50
CA PHE A 22 0.20 -9.18 2.50
C PHE A 22 0.69 -8.80 1.09
N MET A 23 -0.21 -8.21 0.29
CA MET A 23 0.17 -7.65 -1.00
C MET A 23 1.06 -6.42 -0.76
N LYS A 24 2.33 -6.53 -1.16
CA LYS A 24 3.29 -5.44 -1.09
C LYS A 24 3.24 -4.59 -2.37
N TYR A 25 3.10 -3.29 -2.18
CA TYR A 25 3.20 -2.30 -3.25
C TYR A 25 4.40 -1.40 -3.01
N ILE A 26 5.07 -1.00 -4.09
CA ILE A 26 6.15 -0.02 -4.06
C ILE A 26 5.63 1.25 -4.74
N LEU A 27 5.68 2.38 -4.02
CA LEU A 27 5.21 3.66 -4.51
C LEU A 27 6.42 4.57 -4.75
N TYR A 28 6.63 4.97 -6.00
CA TYR A 28 7.58 6.02 -6.37
C TYR A 28 6.80 7.31 -6.59
N THR A 29 7.25 8.39 -5.95
CA THR A 29 6.66 9.72 -6.10
C THR A 29 7.75 10.73 -6.29
N ASP A 30 7.51 11.69 -7.16
CA ASP A 30 8.37 12.84 -7.34
C ASP A 30 7.53 14.06 -7.66
N GLY A 31 7.94 15.22 -7.19
CA GLY A 31 7.26 16.48 -7.44
C GLY A 31 8.29 17.57 -7.58
N GLY A 32 8.13 18.42 -8.59
CA GLY A 32 9.11 19.44 -8.90
C GLY A 32 8.46 20.75 -9.30
N SER A 33 9.14 21.84 -8.98
CA SER A 33 8.77 23.20 -9.41
C SER A 33 9.89 23.83 -10.22
N ARG A 34 9.55 24.61 -11.25
CA ARG A 34 10.52 25.39 -12.04
C ARG A 34 11.05 26.63 -11.31
N GLY A 35 10.57 26.90 -10.10
CA GLY A 35 10.98 28.02 -9.26
C GLY A 35 10.70 27.77 -7.78
N ASN A 36 10.80 28.82 -6.97
CA ASN A 36 10.47 28.76 -5.55
C ASN A 36 9.73 30.05 -5.08
N PRO A 37 8.46 30.25 -5.46
CA PRO A 37 7.57 29.34 -6.20
C PRO A 37 7.71 29.42 -7.73
N GLY A 38 7.08 28.48 -8.44
CA GLY A 38 7.00 28.43 -9.90
C GLY A 38 6.09 27.31 -10.40
N GLU A 39 5.91 27.18 -11.72
CA GLU A 39 5.12 26.09 -12.32
C GLU A 39 5.61 24.72 -11.83
N ALA A 40 4.69 23.94 -11.28
CA ALA A 40 4.98 22.66 -10.65
C ALA A 40 4.15 21.51 -11.22
N ALA A 41 4.69 20.31 -11.07
CA ALA A 41 4.04 19.07 -11.45
C ALA A 41 4.44 17.94 -10.50
N LEU A 42 3.66 16.87 -10.51
CA LEU A 42 3.97 15.61 -9.82
C LEU A 42 3.99 14.43 -10.80
N GLY A 43 4.71 13.39 -10.39
CA GLY A 43 4.73 12.06 -10.98
C GLY A 43 4.57 10.99 -9.91
N VAL A 44 3.81 9.95 -10.22
CA VAL A 44 3.64 8.78 -9.33
C VAL A 44 3.66 7.49 -10.14
N VAL A 45 4.37 6.49 -9.64
CA VAL A 45 4.37 5.12 -10.16
C VAL A 45 4.08 4.15 -9.02
N ILE A 46 3.09 3.28 -9.22
CA ILE A 46 2.77 2.18 -8.31
C ILE A 46 3.25 0.88 -8.96
N CYS A 47 4.12 0.15 -8.27
CA CYS A 47 4.63 -1.13 -8.70
C CYS A 47 4.21 -2.27 -7.77
N ASN A 48 4.21 -3.50 -8.29
CA ASN A 48 4.20 -4.70 -7.46
C ASN A 48 5.60 -4.95 -6.85
N GLU A 49 5.73 -5.98 -6.02
CA GLU A 49 7.01 -6.37 -5.41
C GLU A 49 8.10 -6.82 -6.40
N LYS A 50 7.72 -7.21 -7.63
CA LYS A 50 8.64 -7.57 -8.71
C LYS A 50 9.16 -6.35 -9.47
N GLY A 51 8.66 -5.16 -9.15
CA GLY A 51 9.01 -3.90 -9.83
C GLY A 51 8.15 -3.59 -11.06
N ASP A 52 7.17 -4.42 -11.40
CA ASP A 52 6.29 -4.18 -12.54
C ASP A 52 5.37 -2.99 -12.24
N ALA A 53 5.37 -1.99 -13.13
CA ALA A 53 4.51 -0.81 -12.99
C ALA A 53 3.04 -1.16 -13.24
N LEU A 54 2.23 -1.09 -12.20
CA LEU A 54 0.78 -1.35 -12.22
C LEU A 54 -0.01 -0.11 -12.65
N LYS A 55 0.41 1.08 -12.18
CA LYS A 55 -0.21 2.37 -12.49
C LYS A 55 0.85 3.47 -12.56
N LYS A 56 0.61 4.46 -13.41
CA LYS A 56 1.42 5.66 -13.56
C LYS A 56 0.51 6.87 -13.62
N TYR A 57 0.91 7.96 -12.97
CA TYR A 57 0.17 9.22 -12.95
C TYR A 57 1.14 10.38 -13.13
N GLY A 58 0.67 11.44 -13.79
CA GLY A 58 1.34 12.72 -13.86
C GLY A 58 0.30 13.83 -13.88
N GLN A 59 0.56 14.93 -13.16
CA GLN A 59 -0.39 16.03 -13.05
C GLN A 59 0.34 17.36 -12.85
N ALA A 60 -0.12 18.40 -13.56
CA ALA A 60 0.30 19.78 -13.30
C ALA A 60 -0.41 20.31 -12.04
N LEU A 61 0.35 21.03 -11.20
CA LEU A 61 -0.10 21.49 -9.88
C LEU A 61 -0.30 23.02 -9.80
N GLY A 62 0.05 23.75 -10.85
CA GLY A 62 0.05 25.22 -10.84
C GLY A 62 1.33 25.76 -10.22
N GLU A 63 1.30 26.95 -9.61
CA GLU A 63 2.46 27.53 -8.95
C GLU A 63 2.64 27.01 -7.53
N MET A 64 3.80 26.44 -7.25
CA MET A 64 4.19 25.90 -5.94
C MET A 64 5.68 26.08 -5.70
N THR A 65 6.12 26.01 -4.44
CA THR A 65 7.53 25.74 -4.10
C THR A 65 7.92 24.30 -4.44
N ASN A 66 9.22 24.01 -4.54
CA ASN A 66 9.68 22.65 -4.80
C ASN A 66 9.24 21.67 -3.70
N ASN A 67 9.39 22.07 -2.43
CA ASN A 67 9.02 21.23 -1.29
C ASN A 67 7.52 20.92 -1.28
N GLU A 68 6.67 21.91 -1.59
CA GLU A 68 5.23 21.69 -1.72
C GLU A 68 4.91 20.68 -2.83
N ALA A 69 5.58 20.76 -3.98
CA ALA A 69 5.39 19.81 -5.07
C ALA A 69 5.73 18.37 -4.66
N GLU A 70 6.86 18.15 -3.96
CA GLU A 70 7.25 16.83 -3.44
C GLU A 70 6.21 16.27 -2.45
N TYR A 71 5.73 17.08 -1.51
CA TYR A 71 4.68 16.66 -0.57
C TYR A 71 3.37 16.34 -1.28
N GLN A 72 2.97 17.13 -2.28
CA GLN A 72 1.77 16.87 -3.07
C GLN A 72 1.88 15.54 -3.84
N ALA A 73 3.06 15.22 -4.40
CA ALA A 73 3.30 13.96 -5.08
C ALA A 73 3.06 12.75 -4.14
N LEU A 74 3.59 12.81 -2.90
CA LEU A 74 3.41 11.76 -1.91
C LEU A 74 1.94 11.60 -1.49
N ILE A 75 1.27 12.71 -1.15
CA ILE A 75 -0.14 12.71 -0.73
C ILE A 75 -1.03 12.15 -1.85
N PHE A 76 -0.81 12.59 -3.09
CA PHE A 76 -1.55 12.11 -4.25
C PHE A 76 -1.32 10.62 -4.47
N GLY A 77 -0.07 10.16 -4.38
CA GLY A 77 0.27 8.75 -4.56
C GLY A 77 -0.40 7.83 -3.55
N LEU A 78 -0.39 8.20 -2.26
CA LEU A 78 -1.08 7.45 -1.20
C LEU A 78 -2.60 7.42 -1.40
N LYS A 79 -3.20 8.55 -1.81
CA LYS A 79 -4.64 8.61 -2.14
C LYS A 79 -4.99 7.68 -3.29
N LYS A 80 -4.18 7.67 -4.36
CA LYS A 80 -4.39 6.77 -5.51
C LYS A 80 -4.19 5.30 -5.15
N LEU A 81 -3.17 4.98 -4.36
CA LEU A 81 -2.94 3.63 -3.86
C LEU A 81 -4.17 3.12 -3.08
N LYS A 82 -4.68 3.92 -2.13
CA LYS A 82 -5.89 3.60 -1.36
C LYS A 82 -7.13 3.48 -2.25
N GLN A 83 -7.30 4.37 -3.23
CA GLN A 83 -8.45 4.36 -4.13
C GLN A 83 -8.51 3.09 -4.99
N VAL A 84 -7.36 2.66 -5.52
CA VAL A 84 -7.28 1.53 -6.46
C VAL A 84 -7.25 0.19 -5.73
N PHE A 85 -6.47 0.08 -4.66
CA PHE A 85 -6.19 -1.21 -4.00
C PHE A 85 -6.76 -1.32 -2.58
N GLY A 86 -7.26 -0.23 -1.99
CA GLY A 86 -7.78 -0.23 -0.62
C GLY A 86 -9.10 -1.00 -0.44
N LYS A 87 -9.83 -1.32 -1.52
CA LYS A 87 -11.06 -2.12 -1.45
C LYS A 87 -10.83 -3.63 -1.53
N GLU A 88 -9.69 -4.08 -2.06
CA GLU A 88 -9.37 -5.51 -2.13
C GLU A 88 -9.07 -6.09 -0.74
N ALA A 89 -8.51 -5.27 0.16
CA ALA A 89 -8.26 -5.65 1.55
C ALA A 89 -9.55 -5.83 2.38
N MET A 90 -10.64 -5.10 2.08
CA MET A 90 -11.87 -5.14 2.89
C MET A 90 -12.88 -6.21 2.45
N LYS A 91 -12.67 -6.92 1.33
CA LYS A 91 -13.53 -8.04 0.92
C LYS A 91 -13.14 -9.39 1.56
N GLN A 92 -12.04 -9.43 2.30
CA GLN A 92 -11.55 -10.63 3.00
C GLN A 92 -11.69 -10.52 4.53
N SER A 93 -12.37 -9.49 5.03
CA SER A 93 -12.62 -9.23 6.47
C SER A 93 -14.06 -9.51 6.82
#